data_AF-A0A7J2UYF5-F1
#
_entry.id   AF-A0A7J2UYF5-F1
#
_cell.length_a   1.000
_cell.length_b   1.000
_cell.length_c   1.000
_cell.angle_alpha   90.00
_cell.angle_beta   90.00
_cell.angle_gamma   90.00
#
_symmetry.space_group_name_H-M   'P 1'
#
loop_
_entity.id
_entity.type
_entity.pdbx_description
1 polymer ?
#
loop_
_entity_poly.entity_id
_entity_poly.type
_entity_poly.pdbx_seq_one_letter_code
_entity_poly.pdbx_strand_id
1 'polypeptide(L)'
;MVVKVSVSPNKRCADQEDVCHNRWHPDIKPAVEISPGDEIVLETLDALDGQIRDTPDTSDIANIDAGPVHPLTGPIYVKGAEPGDLLVVRILDAGPLGSFGYTFVTKGFGFLRDVFDKPYKVRWELGRHYASSPDIPGVRIPAAPFPGVIGVAPSREQVREWRSREAGIASKGGLVLLPDPRGAVPSREPIASEGLR
;
A
#
# COMPACT_ATOMS: atom_id res chain seq x y z
N MET A 1 -7.02 11.80 -22.45
CA MET A 1 -7.65 10.45 -22.55
C MET A 1 -7.86 9.95 -21.13
N VAL A 2 -8.86 9.09 -20.87
CA VAL A 2 -9.02 8.46 -19.54
C VAL A 2 -8.49 7.03 -19.63
N VAL A 3 -7.41 6.76 -18.89
CA VAL A 3 -6.79 5.44 -18.78
C VAL A 3 -7.27 4.78 -17.48
N LYS A 4 -7.53 3.48 -17.49
CA LYS A 4 -7.91 2.74 -16.27
C LYS A 4 -6.95 1.58 -16.05
N VAL A 5 -6.42 1.48 -14.82
CA VAL A 5 -5.69 0.31 -14.34
C VAL A 5 -6.51 -0.35 -13.24
N SER A 6 -7.00 -1.55 -13.53
CA SER A 6 -7.88 -2.31 -12.63
C SER A 6 -7.08 -3.38 -11.89
N VAL A 7 -7.46 -3.64 -10.64
CA VAL A 7 -7.01 -4.81 -9.88
C VAL A 7 -8.19 -5.74 -9.65
N SER A 8 -7.92 -7.02 -9.44
CA SER A 8 -8.93 -7.99 -8.99
C SER A 8 -8.97 -8.01 -7.46
N PRO A 9 -10.02 -7.52 -6.78
CA PRO A 9 -10.06 -7.42 -5.32
C PRO A 9 -10.05 -8.77 -4.59
N ASN A 10 -10.35 -9.86 -5.30
CA ASN A 10 -10.34 -11.23 -4.79
C ASN A 10 -9.00 -11.96 -5.03
N LYS A 11 -8.00 -11.27 -5.58
CA LYS A 11 -6.65 -11.78 -5.81
C LYS A 11 -5.64 -11.00 -4.98
N ARG A 12 -4.53 -11.65 -4.63
CA ARG A 12 -3.40 -10.97 -3.97
C ARG A 12 -2.60 -10.18 -5.00
N CYS A 13 -1.78 -9.24 -4.55
CA CYS A 13 -0.89 -8.47 -5.42
C CYS A 13 0.03 -9.40 -6.24
N ALA A 14 0.54 -10.46 -5.61
CA ALA A 14 1.41 -11.45 -6.25
C ALA A 14 0.75 -12.21 -7.42
N ASP A 15 -0.58 -12.31 -7.45
CA ASP A 15 -1.33 -13.00 -8.50
C ASP A 15 -1.64 -12.09 -9.71
N GLN A 16 -1.18 -10.84 -9.68
CA GLN A 16 -1.46 -9.81 -10.68
C GLN A 16 -0.31 -8.79 -10.80
N GLU A 17 0.93 -9.29 -10.82
CA GLU A 17 2.16 -8.47 -10.81
C GLU A 17 2.32 -7.51 -12.00
N ASP A 18 1.53 -7.68 -13.06
CA ASP A 18 1.51 -6.77 -14.22
C ASP A 18 0.96 -5.38 -13.88
N VAL A 19 0.14 -5.29 -12.83
CA VAL A 19 -0.53 -4.05 -12.41
C VAL A 19 -0.32 -3.71 -10.93
N CYS A 20 0.23 -4.65 -10.15
CA CYS A 20 0.43 -4.49 -8.72
C CYS A 20 1.88 -4.80 -8.30
N HIS A 21 2.44 -3.99 -7.42
CA HIS A 21 3.75 -4.22 -6.81
C HIS A 21 3.75 -3.76 -5.34
N ASN A 22 4.71 -4.21 -4.53
CA ASN A 22 4.88 -3.75 -3.14
C ASN A 22 6.34 -3.41 -2.82
N ARG A 23 7.11 -3.12 -3.86
CA ARG A 23 8.50 -2.70 -3.76
C ARG A 23 8.68 -1.37 -4.49
N TRP A 24 9.56 -0.53 -3.96
CA TRP A 24 10.05 0.65 -4.67
C TRP A 24 11.40 0.33 -5.29
N HIS A 25 11.42 0.13 -6.61
CA HIS A 25 12.63 -0.19 -7.35
C HIS A 25 12.52 0.28 -8.82
N PRO A 26 13.58 0.88 -9.40
CA PRO A 26 13.51 1.42 -10.77
C PRO A 26 13.32 0.37 -11.88
N ASP A 27 13.57 -0.91 -11.59
CA ASP A 27 13.45 -2.00 -12.58
C ASP A 27 12.04 -2.62 -12.66
N ILE A 28 11.10 -2.12 -11.88
CA ILE A 28 9.70 -2.53 -12.01
C ILE A 28 9.19 -1.98 -13.34
N LYS A 29 8.66 -2.86 -14.18
CA LYS A 29 8.11 -2.46 -15.47
C LYS A 29 6.83 -1.65 -15.25
N PRO A 30 6.63 -0.53 -15.96
CA PRO A 30 5.37 0.19 -15.88
C PRO A 30 4.19 -0.70 -16.30
N ALA A 31 3.09 -0.62 -15.55
CA ALA A 31 1.82 -1.26 -15.88
C ALA A 31 1.11 -0.52 -17.03
N VAL A 32 1.34 0.79 -17.12
CA VAL A 32 0.73 1.64 -18.14
C VAL A 32 1.60 2.86 -18.45
N GLU A 33 1.40 3.41 -19.64
CA GLU A 33 2.06 4.62 -20.12
C GLU A 33 1.02 5.69 -20.43
N ILE A 34 1.27 6.92 -19.99
CA ILE A 34 0.38 8.09 -20.17
C ILE A 34 1.18 9.31 -20.65
N SER A 35 0.47 10.31 -21.17
CA SER A 35 1.05 11.62 -21.50
C SER A 35 0.69 12.66 -20.42
N PRO A 36 1.50 13.71 -20.21
CA PRO A 36 1.11 14.82 -19.34
C PRO A 36 -0.29 15.36 -19.70
N GLY A 37 -1.13 15.53 -18.70
CA GLY A 37 -2.53 16.00 -18.86
C GLY A 37 -3.56 14.89 -19.08
N ASP A 38 -3.15 13.63 -19.26
CA ASP A 38 -4.09 12.51 -19.24
C ASP A 38 -4.68 12.29 -17.84
N GLU A 39 -5.90 11.75 -17.81
CA GLU A 39 -6.58 11.34 -16.59
C GLU A 39 -6.43 9.83 -16.42
N ILE A 40 -6.26 9.38 -15.18
CA ILE A 40 -6.12 7.96 -14.87
C ILE A 40 -7.01 7.57 -13.69
N VAL A 41 -7.65 6.40 -13.81
CA VAL A 41 -8.37 5.74 -12.73
C VAL A 41 -7.56 4.54 -12.27
N LEU A 42 -7.20 4.50 -11.00
CA LEU A 42 -6.48 3.39 -10.37
C LEU A 42 -7.40 2.70 -9.38
N GLU A 43 -7.57 1.39 -9.53
CA GLU A 43 -8.16 0.54 -8.50
C GLU A 43 -7.03 0.00 -7.62
N THR A 44 -7.20 -0.02 -6.29
CA THR A 44 -6.15 -0.38 -5.34
C THR A 44 -6.63 -1.46 -4.37
N LEU A 45 -5.73 -2.36 -3.98
CA LEU A 45 -5.96 -3.30 -2.87
C LEU A 45 -5.79 -2.60 -1.52
N ASP A 46 -6.27 -3.22 -0.44
CA ASP A 46 -6.06 -2.70 0.91
C ASP A 46 -4.60 -2.85 1.37
N ALA A 47 -4.24 -2.14 2.44
CA ALA A 47 -2.87 -2.06 2.94
C ALA A 47 -2.29 -3.40 3.42
N LEU A 48 -3.12 -4.40 3.71
CA LEU A 48 -2.67 -5.73 4.11
C LEU A 48 -2.93 -6.78 3.02
N ASP A 49 -3.12 -6.34 1.77
CA ASP A 49 -3.30 -7.18 0.58
C ASP A 49 -4.49 -8.14 0.71
N GLY A 50 -5.54 -7.78 1.46
CA GLY A 50 -6.74 -8.62 1.65
C GLY A 50 -6.63 -9.66 2.78
N GLN A 51 -5.69 -9.48 3.72
CA GLN A 51 -5.50 -10.42 4.83
C GLN A 51 -6.56 -10.29 5.92
N ILE A 52 -7.18 -9.11 6.06
CA ILE A 52 -8.20 -8.86 7.09
C ILE A 52 -9.57 -9.21 6.55
N ARG A 53 -10.31 -10.00 7.33
CA ARG A 53 -11.65 -10.48 6.96
C ARG A 53 -12.72 -9.64 7.64
N ASP A 54 -13.86 -9.51 6.94
CA ASP A 54 -15.09 -8.94 7.50
C ASP A 54 -15.79 -9.96 8.43
N THR A 55 -15.12 -10.24 9.54
CA THR A 55 -15.57 -11.12 10.60
C THR A 55 -15.22 -10.51 11.95
N PRO A 56 -16.03 -10.69 13.00
CA PRO A 56 -15.75 -10.09 14.31
C PRO A 56 -14.53 -10.73 15.02
N ASP A 57 -14.03 -11.87 14.54
CA ASP A 57 -12.82 -12.49 15.10
C ASP A 57 -11.56 -11.67 14.77
N THR A 58 -10.56 -11.73 15.64
CA THR A 58 -9.27 -11.04 15.49
C THR A 58 -8.13 -12.00 15.14
N SER A 59 -8.46 -13.21 14.67
CA SER A 59 -7.44 -14.24 14.41
C SER A 59 -6.58 -13.92 13.19
N ASP A 60 -7.13 -13.15 12.26
CA ASP A 60 -6.41 -12.59 11.11
C ASP A 60 -5.32 -11.59 11.55
N ILE A 61 -5.61 -10.72 12.53
CA ILE A 61 -4.64 -9.74 13.06
C ILE A 61 -3.41 -10.41 13.67
N ALA A 62 -3.60 -11.53 14.36
CA ALA A 62 -2.48 -12.25 15.00
C ALA A 62 -1.53 -12.92 13.99
N ASN A 63 -1.99 -13.11 12.75
CA ASN A 63 -1.28 -13.88 11.72
C ASN A 63 -0.98 -13.05 10.46
N ILE A 64 -0.96 -11.72 10.59
CA ILE A 64 -0.61 -10.84 9.46
C ILE A 64 0.80 -11.16 8.99
N ASP A 65 0.92 -11.56 7.72
CA ASP A 65 2.17 -11.58 7.00
C ASP A 65 2.52 -10.15 6.58
N ALA A 66 3.62 -9.64 7.12
CA ALA A 66 4.13 -8.31 6.80
C ALA A 66 4.83 -8.26 5.43
N GLY A 67 5.14 -9.40 4.80
CA GLY A 67 5.83 -9.47 3.51
C GLY A 67 5.07 -8.77 2.36
N PRO A 68 3.80 -9.14 2.08
CA PRO A 68 3.03 -8.64 0.95
C PRO A 68 2.31 -7.30 1.19
N VAL A 69 2.48 -6.67 2.36
CA VAL A 69 1.73 -5.44 2.73
C VAL A 69 2.06 -4.24 1.85
N HIS A 70 1.22 -3.22 1.94
CA HIS A 70 1.25 -2.00 1.13
C HIS A 70 1.37 -2.26 -0.38
N PRO A 71 0.49 -3.09 -0.97
CA PRO A 71 0.41 -3.22 -2.41
C PRO A 71 0.06 -1.88 -3.06
N LEU A 72 0.66 -1.62 -4.21
CA LEU A 72 0.57 -0.39 -5.00
C LEU A 72 0.17 -0.75 -6.42
N THR A 73 -0.77 0.01 -6.97
CA THR A 73 -1.19 -0.13 -8.37
C THR A 73 -0.32 0.74 -9.26
N GLY A 74 0.28 0.14 -10.29
CA GLY A 74 1.25 0.78 -11.17
C GLY A 74 2.48 -0.11 -11.40
N PRO A 75 3.67 0.46 -11.68
CA PRO A 75 3.96 1.89 -11.83
C PRO A 75 3.33 2.49 -13.10
N ILE A 76 3.22 3.82 -13.12
CA ILE A 76 2.76 4.58 -14.30
C ILE A 76 3.97 5.25 -14.94
N TYR A 77 4.18 5.03 -16.24
CA TYR A 77 5.17 5.74 -17.02
C TYR A 77 4.58 7.03 -17.59
N VAL A 78 5.17 8.18 -17.27
CA VAL A 78 4.75 9.48 -17.79
C VAL A 78 5.71 9.90 -18.89
N LYS A 79 5.22 10.01 -20.13
CA LYS A 79 6.03 10.37 -21.30
C LYS A 79 6.74 11.70 -21.10
N GLY A 80 8.05 11.70 -21.36
CA GLY A 80 8.88 12.90 -21.34
C GLY A 80 9.23 13.41 -19.95
N ALA A 81 8.83 12.73 -18.87
CA ALA A 81 9.29 13.05 -17.53
C ALA A 81 10.73 12.56 -17.32
N GLU A 82 11.60 13.44 -16.83
CA GLU A 82 13.03 13.19 -16.63
C GLU A 82 13.47 13.51 -15.19
N PRO A 83 14.61 12.95 -14.71
CA PRO A 83 15.17 13.32 -13.41
C PRO A 83 15.41 14.83 -13.29
N GLY A 84 14.81 15.45 -12.27
CA GLY A 84 14.84 16.90 -12.05
C GLY A 84 13.49 17.58 -12.27
N ASP A 85 12.55 16.90 -12.95
CA ASP A 85 11.19 17.39 -13.13
C ASP A 85 10.33 17.25 -11.86
N LEU A 86 9.22 18.01 -11.84
CA LEU A 86 8.16 17.89 -10.84
C LEU A 86 6.89 17.32 -11.48
N LEU A 87 6.40 16.20 -10.94
CA LEU A 87 5.08 15.69 -11.30
C LEU A 87 4.01 16.35 -10.42
N VAL A 88 3.05 17.02 -11.07
CA VAL A 88 1.86 17.55 -10.41
C VAL A 88 0.71 16.57 -10.61
N VAL A 89 0.34 15.87 -9.53
CA VAL A 89 -0.80 14.93 -9.53
C VAL A 89 -1.99 15.58 -8.85
N ARG A 90 -3.06 15.83 -9.61
CA ARG A 90 -4.33 16.33 -9.08
C ARG A 90 -5.27 15.16 -8.85
N ILE A 91 -5.55 14.84 -7.58
CA ILE A 91 -6.57 13.86 -7.21
C ILE A 91 -7.95 14.45 -7.49
N LEU A 92 -8.63 13.94 -8.52
CA LEU A 92 -9.94 14.42 -8.95
C LEU A 92 -11.08 13.85 -8.10
N ASP A 93 -10.97 12.56 -7.79
CA ASP A 93 -11.91 11.82 -6.96
C ASP A 93 -11.18 10.66 -6.27
N ALA A 94 -11.71 10.23 -5.14
CA ALA A 94 -11.25 9.04 -4.42
C ALA A 94 -12.45 8.41 -3.72
N GLY A 95 -12.51 7.08 -3.72
CA GLY A 95 -13.63 6.36 -3.15
C GLY A 95 -13.32 4.90 -2.94
N PRO A 96 -14.14 4.21 -2.14
CA PRO A 96 -13.93 2.82 -1.85
C PRO A 96 -14.29 1.95 -3.07
N LEU A 97 -13.42 1.01 -3.43
CA LEU A 97 -13.68 0.02 -4.48
C LEU A 97 -14.65 -1.07 -3.99
N GLY A 98 -14.59 -1.41 -2.70
CA GLY A 98 -15.47 -2.37 -2.03
C GLY A 98 -16.15 -1.75 -0.81
N SER A 99 -17.05 -2.48 -0.16
CA SER A 99 -17.85 -1.97 0.96
C SER A 99 -17.21 -2.15 2.33
N PHE A 100 -16.05 -2.80 2.43
CA PHE A 100 -15.41 -3.15 3.69
C PHE A 100 -14.09 -2.40 3.91
N GLY A 101 -13.91 -1.89 5.11
CA GLY A 101 -12.65 -1.37 5.63
C GLY A 101 -12.43 -1.83 7.07
N TYR A 102 -11.24 -1.60 7.60
CA TYR A 102 -10.91 -2.02 8.95
C TYR A 102 -10.00 -1.02 9.65
N THR A 103 -10.07 -1.05 10.97
CA THR A 103 -9.05 -0.49 11.85
C THR A 103 -8.69 -1.56 12.86
N PHE A 104 -7.41 -1.71 13.18
CA PHE A 104 -6.99 -2.61 14.24
C PHE A 104 -5.93 -1.97 15.12
N VAL A 105 -5.86 -2.43 16.35
CA VAL A 105 -4.74 -2.21 17.26
C VAL A 105 -4.30 -3.57 17.79
N THR A 106 -3.01 -3.75 18.00
CA THR A 106 -2.47 -4.99 18.54
C THR A 106 -1.19 -4.71 19.32
N LYS A 107 -0.85 -5.60 20.22
CA LYS A 107 0.36 -5.50 21.04
C LYS A 107 1.60 -5.42 20.16
N GLY A 108 2.51 -4.51 20.49
CA GLY A 108 3.78 -4.35 19.77
C GLY A 108 3.68 -3.54 18.46
N PHE A 109 2.49 -3.10 18.04
CA PHE A 109 2.31 -2.31 16.81
C PHE A 109 1.59 -0.97 17.05
N GLY A 110 2.06 0.08 16.37
CA GLY A 110 1.52 1.44 16.48
C GLY A 110 2.03 2.24 17.67
N PHE A 111 1.47 3.44 17.88
CA PHE A 111 1.91 4.37 18.94
C PHE A 111 1.58 3.86 20.34
N LEU A 112 0.40 3.24 20.53
CA LEU A 112 -0.09 2.72 21.80
C LEU A 112 0.21 1.21 21.97
N ARG A 113 1.26 0.72 21.31
CA ARG A 113 1.65 -0.70 21.26
C ARG A 113 1.88 -1.37 22.62
N ASP A 114 2.15 -0.58 23.66
CA ASP A 114 2.40 -1.03 25.03
C ASP A 114 1.16 -0.95 25.93
N VAL A 115 0.08 -0.32 25.45
CA VAL A 115 -1.18 -0.14 26.20
C VAL A 115 -2.16 -1.27 25.90
N PHE A 116 -2.21 -1.74 24.66
CA PHE A 116 -3.11 -2.82 24.25
C PHE A 116 -2.43 -4.18 24.40
N ASP A 117 -2.98 -5.04 25.25
CA ASP A 117 -2.45 -6.36 25.58
C ASP A 117 -2.95 -7.48 24.65
N LYS A 118 -4.04 -7.25 23.93
CA LYS A 118 -4.66 -8.15 22.96
C LYS A 118 -5.08 -7.39 21.68
N PRO A 119 -5.30 -8.08 20.55
CA PRO A 119 -5.76 -7.43 19.33
C PRO A 119 -7.22 -6.96 19.45
N TYR A 120 -7.51 -5.83 18.83
CA TYR A 120 -8.86 -5.31 18.63
C TYR A 120 -9.05 -4.96 17.16
N LYS A 121 -10.24 -5.20 16.63
CA LYS A 121 -10.64 -4.88 15.25
C LYS A 121 -11.95 -4.09 15.28
N VAL A 122 -12.04 -3.11 14.41
CA VAL A 122 -13.28 -2.42 14.06
C VAL A 122 -13.50 -2.59 12.57
N ARG A 123 -14.66 -3.12 12.21
CA ARG A 123 -15.09 -3.31 10.83
C ARG A 123 -15.89 -2.10 10.39
N TRP A 124 -15.54 -1.55 9.24
CA TRP A 124 -16.18 -0.39 8.67
C TRP A 124 -16.94 -0.79 7.42
N GLU A 125 -18.22 -0.47 7.40
CA GLU A 125 -19.03 -0.43 6.19
C GLU A 125 -18.75 0.91 5.50
N LEU A 126 -18.05 0.86 4.38
CA LEU A 126 -17.63 2.03 3.62
C LEU A 126 -18.76 2.48 2.69
N GLY A 127 -19.29 3.67 2.94
CA GLY A 127 -20.23 4.36 2.07
C GLY A 127 -19.62 5.60 1.42
N ARG A 128 -20.31 6.15 0.41
CA ARG A 128 -19.87 7.34 -0.34
C ARG A 128 -19.73 8.59 0.54
N HIS A 129 -20.58 8.73 1.55
CA HIS A 129 -20.64 9.93 2.39
C HIS A 129 -20.17 9.69 3.82
N TYR A 130 -20.32 8.46 4.31
CA TYR A 130 -19.95 8.07 5.66
C TYR A 130 -19.47 6.63 5.67
N ALA A 131 -18.58 6.31 6.60
CA ALA A 131 -18.36 4.95 7.08
C ALA A 131 -19.14 4.74 8.39
N SER A 132 -19.76 3.58 8.54
CA SER A 132 -20.42 3.12 9.77
C SER A 132 -19.81 1.82 10.25
N SER A 133 -20.08 1.44 11.50
CA SER A 133 -19.58 0.18 12.04
C SER A 133 -20.65 -0.53 12.88
N PRO A 134 -20.90 -1.83 12.67
CA PRO A 134 -21.67 -2.63 13.61
C PRO A 134 -20.93 -2.85 14.94
N ASP A 135 -19.60 -2.72 14.94
CA ASP A 135 -18.75 -2.95 16.13
C ASP A 135 -18.70 -1.69 17.03
N ILE A 136 -19.08 -0.52 16.51
CA ILE A 136 -19.25 0.72 17.28
C ILE A 136 -20.61 1.37 16.94
N PRO A 137 -21.72 0.85 17.49
CA PRO A 137 -23.06 1.33 17.17
C PRO A 137 -23.23 2.82 17.44
N GLY A 138 -23.95 3.51 16.55
CA GLY A 138 -24.23 4.94 16.67
C GLY A 138 -23.10 5.87 16.17
N VAL A 139 -21.94 5.33 15.79
CA VAL A 139 -20.83 6.10 15.22
C VAL A 139 -20.90 6.11 13.69
N ARG A 140 -20.71 7.29 13.11
CA ARG A 140 -20.50 7.50 11.66
C ARG A 140 -19.32 8.44 11.45
N ILE A 141 -18.44 8.08 10.52
CA ILE A 141 -17.27 8.88 10.16
C ILE A 141 -17.51 9.48 8.77
N PRO A 142 -17.48 10.82 8.59
CA PRO A 142 -17.59 11.43 7.27
C PRO A 142 -16.52 10.92 6.31
N ALA A 143 -16.92 10.61 5.08
CA ALA A 143 -16.00 10.14 4.05
C ALA A 143 -15.06 11.29 3.61
N ALA A 144 -13.77 11.10 3.86
CA ALA A 144 -12.68 11.92 3.35
C ALA A 144 -11.53 11.01 2.87
N PRO A 145 -11.76 10.21 1.81
CA PRO A 145 -10.78 9.25 1.33
C PRO A 145 -9.56 9.96 0.74
N PHE A 146 -8.37 9.44 1.02
CA PHE A 146 -7.10 9.91 0.46
C PHE A 146 -6.12 8.73 0.32
N PRO A 147 -5.18 8.78 -0.63
CA PRO A 147 -4.15 7.75 -0.74
C PRO A 147 -3.16 7.87 0.43
N GLY A 148 -2.97 6.77 1.17
CA GLY A 148 -1.95 6.72 2.23
C GLY A 148 -0.52 6.67 1.68
N VAL A 149 -0.34 6.11 0.49
CA VAL A 149 0.96 5.98 -0.18
C VAL A 149 0.81 6.39 -1.65
N ILE A 150 1.60 7.37 -2.06
CA ILE A 150 1.75 7.82 -3.45
C ILE A 150 3.16 8.36 -3.61
N GLY A 151 3.82 8.04 -4.72
CA GLY A 151 5.22 8.43 -4.92
C GLY A 151 5.75 8.11 -6.30
N VAL A 152 6.97 8.54 -6.55
CA VAL A 152 7.73 8.26 -7.78
C VAL A 152 8.77 7.19 -7.53
N ALA A 153 9.14 6.45 -8.58
CA ALA A 153 10.18 5.44 -8.47
C ALA A 153 11.53 6.09 -8.07
N PRO A 154 12.26 5.51 -7.11
CA PRO A 154 13.59 6.00 -6.75
C PRO A 154 14.60 5.71 -7.86
N SER A 155 15.65 6.53 -7.95
CA SER A 155 16.82 6.18 -8.75
C SER A 155 17.58 5.00 -8.14
N ARG A 156 18.43 4.34 -8.93
CA ARG A 156 19.31 3.28 -8.41
C ARG A 156 20.24 3.77 -7.31
N GLU A 157 20.67 5.04 -7.38
CA GLU A 157 21.50 5.65 -6.35
C GLU A 157 20.72 5.83 -5.05
N GLN A 158 19.50 6.35 -5.13
CA GLN A 158 18.60 6.49 -3.98
C GLN A 158 18.29 5.14 -3.33
N VAL A 159 18.03 4.09 -4.11
CA VAL A 159 17.85 2.73 -3.58
C VAL A 159 19.07 2.30 -2.76
N ARG A 160 20.29 2.47 -3.29
CA ARG A 160 21.52 2.11 -2.55
C ARG A 160 21.71 2.94 -1.29
N GLU A 161 21.54 4.26 -1.40
CA GLU A 161 21.72 5.20 -0.29
C GLU A 161 20.74 4.91 0.85
N TRP A 162 19.44 4.80 0.53
CA TRP A 162 18.41 4.59 1.54
C TRP A 162 18.52 3.21 2.18
N ARG A 163 18.87 2.16 1.42
CA ARG A 163 19.20 0.85 2.01
C ARG A 163 20.37 0.92 2.98
N SER A 164 21.43 1.64 2.62
CA SER A 164 22.60 1.80 3.50
C SER A 164 22.22 2.54 4.79
N ARG A 165 21.43 3.62 4.68
CA ARG A 165 20.88 4.36 5.82
C ARG A 165 20.05 3.44 6.73
N GLU A 166 19.07 2.74 6.15
CA GLU A 166 18.17 1.84 6.86
C GLU A 166 18.93 0.69 7.56
N ALA A 167 19.91 0.09 6.88
CA ALA A 167 20.79 -0.92 7.47
C ALA A 167 21.61 -0.36 8.65
N GLY A 168 22.07 0.89 8.54
CA GLY A 168 22.77 1.59 9.62
C GLY A 168 21.90 1.92 10.83
N ILE A 169 20.59 2.11 10.64
CA ILE A 169 19.62 2.29 11.73
C ILE A 169 19.32 0.93 12.37
N ALA A 170 19.08 -0.10 11.56
CA ALA A 170 18.82 -1.46 12.03
C ALA A 170 19.99 -2.03 12.86
N SER A 171 21.24 -1.79 12.45
CA SER A 171 22.42 -2.24 13.19
C SER A 171 22.57 -1.60 14.58
N LYS A 172 21.88 -0.48 14.82
CA LYS A 172 21.80 0.21 16.12
C LYS A 172 20.54 -0.16 16.91
N GLY A 173 19.77 -1.14 16.46
CA GLY A 173 18.53 -1.60 17.10
C GLY A 173 17.29 -0.77 16.76
N GLY A 174 17.35 0.10 15.74
CA GLY A 174 16.18 0.84 15.27
C GLY A 174 15.16 -0.07 14.56
N LEU A 175 13.89 0.27 14.68
CA LEU A 175 12.79 -0.48 14.05
C LEU A 175 12.68 -0.08 12.57
N VAL A 176 13.18 -0.94 11.69
CA VAL A 176 13.22 -0.71 10.23
C VAL A 176 12.82 -1.97 9.49
N LEU A 177 12.02 -1.83 8.43
CA LEU A 177 11.70 -2.90 7.51
C LEU A 177 12.71 -2.91 6.35
N LEU A 178 13.81 -3.65 6.53
CA LEU A 178 14.77 -3.85 5.46
C LEU A 178 14.13 -4.59 4.28
N PRO A 179 14.68 -4.42 3.05
CA PRO A 179 14.31 -5.25 1.91
C PRO A 179 14.32 -6.74 2.27
N ASP A 180 13.23 -7.42 1.94
CA ASP A 180 13.01 -8.83 2.21
C ASP A 180 12.39 -9.46 0.95
N PRO A 181 13.04 -10.46 0.33
CA PRO A 181 12.47 -11.16 -0.81
C PRO A 181 11.15 -11.88 -0.50
N ARG A 182 10.89 -12.22 0.77
CA ARG A 182 9.65 -12.90 1.17
C ARG A 182 8.46 -11.96 1.00
N GLY A 183 7.48 -12.41 0.20
CA GLY A 183 6.30 -11.62 -0.14
C GLY A 183 6.60 -10.41 -1.04
N ALA A 184 7.78 -10.36 -1.68
CA ALA A 184 8.08 -9.31 -2.65
C ALA A 184 7.30 -9.53 -3.95
N VAL A 185 6.73 -8.44 -4.46
CA VAL A 185 6.04 -8.38 -5.75
C VAL A 185 6.58 -7.17 -6.52
N PRO A 186 7.26 -7.38 -7.68
CA PRO A 186 7.65 -8.67 -8.25
C PRO A 186 8.66 -9.45 -7.37
N SER A 187 8.64 -10.78 -7.49
CA SER A 187 9.54 -11.69 -6.74
C SER A 187 10.90 -11.92 -7.42
N ARG A 188 11.12 -11.31 -8.60
CA ARG A 188 12.35 -11.46 -9.37
C ARG A 188 13.48 -10.56 -8.86
N GLU A 189 14.71 -11.04 -8.97
CA GLU A 189 15.90 -10.26 -8.65
C GLU A 189 16.25 -9.25 -9.75
N PRO A 190 16.86 -8.10 -9.42
CA PRO A 190 17.24 -7.65 -8.07
C PRO A 190 16.07 -7.03 -7.25
N ILE A 191 14.88 -6.89 -7.83
CA ILE A 191 13.75 -6.17 -7.21
C ILE A 191 13.37 -6.77 -5.85
N ALA A 192 13.35 -8.10 -5.74
CA ALA A 192 12.96 -8.77 -4.50
C ALA A 192 13.91 -8.51 -3.33
N SER A 193 15.22 -8.55 -3.56
CA SER A 193 16.23 -8.35 -2.51
C SER A 193 16.66 -6.90 -2.31
N GLU A 194 16.42 -6.02 -3.30
CA GLU A 194 16.85 -4.62 -3.25
C GLU A 194 15.70 -3.63 -3.11
N GLY A 195 14.47 -4.01 -3.47
CA GLY A 195 13.31 -3.13 -3.43
C GLY A 195 13.01 -2.65 -2.02
N LEU A 196 12.80 -1.34 -1.87
CA LEU A 196 12.41 -0.76 -0.60
C LEU A 196 10.96 -1.13 -0.29
N ARG A 197 10.64 -1.24 1.00
CA ARG A 197 9.32 -1.58 1.53
C ARG A 197 8.60 -0.34 2.04
#